data_AF-A0A927P3M2-F1
#
_entry.id   AF-A0A927P3M2-F1
#
_cell.length_a   1.000
_cell.length_b   1.000
_cell.length_c   1.000
_cell.angle_alpha   90.00
_cell.angle_beta   90.00
_cell.angle_gamma   90.00
#
_symmetry.space_group_name_H-M   'P 1'
#
loop_
_entity.id
_entity.type
_entity.pdbx_description
1 polymer ?
#
loop_
_entity_poly.entity_id
_entity_poly.type
_entity_poly.pdbx_seq_one_letter_code
_entity_poly.pdbx_strand_id
1 'polypeptide(L)'
;MFTIAIVVIAAASLFAAVLNLSTESRFKKRVKNVFFTLSLLFGLLLYGYGYSYVSESIPIAVIHTIMSVCQMFAGANDLGAIQEAPLFSLNWGILVFWLMHFMAFYVTADVAATTLGSKLLRRIRIALSRRGTLLLIYGINDNSLAYGKMHSRDLRRSVVFIGRATPAQESAINNVGSVLEKTNDQPDAALLRRFGIRPGKRHIEVAVLHEDGAKNLDFSRKLLETFKKAGILTDQTTLLMRNVDEDLACSLIASKNTYGYGSVMAFDEYKLAARLMVQKLPPCETIRFDNNARAQEDFGVLMVGFGQMGRAALNALVMNGQFCGSTFHADIFDPNPQNGALYDHEILKQYTIRFHKSNGRSEAIYAFLSERKNSIHYIVVCTGDEKTNNEIASDLRHWLLERGSKPLIVQCTERGIVFGQPGETDYMRHNIYGSDALDIERIDRMAMAINHAYCRSSGKTAQENWKHCDYFSRMSSRASADFYPALLTASGKTALQAETGDWPPHSEALENLAISEHLRWCAFHYVMGFRPMSESEYSQRAARYQMDIQEKGASSLRISKDMQNKKHACLIPWEELDQLSAQENAVTGGHVDYKQMDRNNILALPDILASLREMQKK
;
A
#
# COMPACT_ATOMS: atom_id res chain seq x y z
N MET A 1 22.94 -49.20 -34.86
CA MET A 1 23.33 -47.81 -34.50
C MET A 1 22.13 -46.90 -34.24
N PHE A 2 21.06 -46.92 -35.07
CA PHE A 2 19.87 -46.07 -34.89
C PHE A 2 19.20 -46.19 -33.49
N THR A 3 19.16 -47.39 -32.91
CA THR A 3 18.57 -47.64 -31.58
C THR A 3 19.32 -46.95 -30.43
N ILE A 4 20.65 -46.84 -30.51
CA ILE A 4 21.47 -46.21 -29.46
C ILE A 4 21.30 -44.69 -29.49
N ALA A 5 21.25 -44.08 -30.68
CA ALA A 5 20.99 -42.65 -30.84
C ALA A 5 19.65 -42.24 -30.22
N ILE A 6 18.59 -43.02 -30.46
CA ILE A 6 17.26 -42.78 -29.88
C ILE A 6 17.30 -42.89 -28.35
N VAL A 7 17.99 -43.89 -27.80
CA VAL A 7 18.13 -44.05 -26.33
C VAL A 7 18.89 -42.88 -25.72
N VAL A 8 19.97 -42.42 -26.36
CA VAL A 8 20.76 -41.26 -25.88
C VAL A 8 19.92 -39.99 -25.89
N ILE A 9 19.16 -39.74 -26.95
CA ILE A 9 18.25 -38.59 -27.08
C ILE A 9 17.17 -38.63 -26.00
N ALA A 10 16.54 -39.79 -25.80
CA ALA A 10 15.48 -39.98 -24.80
C ALA A 10 16.02 -39.79 -23.38
N ALA A 11 17.18 -40.37 -23.07
CA ALA A 11 17.84 -40.25 -21.78
C ALA A 11 18.25 -38.79 -21.50
N ALA A 12 18.83 -38.09 -22.47
CA ALA A 12 19.21 -36.68 -22.32
C ALA A 12 17.99 -35.77 -22.10
N SER A 13 16.89 -36.04 -22.80
CA SER A 13 15.62 -35.33 -22.61
C SER A 13 15.01 -35.55 -21.22
N LEU A 14 14.97 -36.81 -20.77
CA LEU A 14 14.48 -37.15 -19.44
C LEU A 14 15.36 -36.54 -18.35
N PHE A 15 16.67 -36.60 -18.52
CA PHE A 15 17.63 -36.01 -17.59
C PHE A 15 17.48 -34.49 -17.51
N ALA A 16 17.29 -33.81 -18.65
CA ALA A 16 16.98 -32.38 -18.70
C ALA A 16 15.67 -32.04 -17.97
N ALA A 17 14.62 -32.86 -18.11
CA ALA A 17 13.36 -32.67 -17.40
C ALA A 17 13.52 -32.85 -15.88
N VAL A 18 14.18 -33.93 -15.44
CA VAL A 18 14.43 -34.21 -14.02
C VAL A 18 15.26 -33.11 -13.38
N LEU A 19 16.39 -32.74 -13.97
CA LEU A 19 17.23 -31.65 -13.46
C LEU A 19 16.44 -30.34 -13.37
N ASN A 20 15.64 -30.02 -14.41
CA ASN A 20 14.83 -28.81 -14.42
C ASN A 20 13.77 -28.77 -13.31
N LEU A 21 13.28 -29.91 -12.86
CA LEU A 21 12.29 -30.00 -11.78
C LEU A 21 12.93 -30.11 -10.38
N SER A 22 14.13 -30.67 -10.26
CA SER A 22 14.68 -31.07 -8.95
C SER A 22 15.79 -30.17 -8.38
N THR A 23 16.38 -29.26 -9.17
CA THR A 23 17.59 -28.51 -8.75
C THR A 23 17.48 -26.99 -8.82
N GLU A 24 18.36 -26.29 -8.10
CA GLU A 24 18.48 -24.82 -8.13
C GLU A 24 19.04 -24.29 -9.46
N SER A 25 18.64 -23.07 -9.85
CA SER A 25 19.05 -22.45 -11.13
C SER A 25 20.57 -22.27 -11.30
N ARG A 26 21.30 -22.05 -10.18
CA ARG A 26 22.77 -21.89 -10.19
C ARG A 26 23.46 -23.20 -10.57
N PHE A 27 23.02 -24.32 -10.01
CA PHE A 27 23.59 -25.63 -10.31
C PHE A 27 23.34 -26.01 -11.78
N LYS A 28 22.11 -25.81 -12.28
CA LYS A 28 21.76 -26.05 -13.70
C LYS A 28 22.66 -25.28 -14.66
N LYS A 29 22.88 -24.00 -14.39
CA LYS A 29 23.75 -23.14 -15.22
C LYS A 29 25.19 -23.67 -15.25
N ARG A 30 25.70 -24.15 -14.11
CA ARG A 30 27.04 -24.74 -14.02
C ARG A 30 27.14 -26.04 -14.82
N VAL A 31 26.20 -26.96 -14.63
CA VAL A 31 26.16 -28.24 -15.36
C VAL A 31 26.06 -28.00 -16.87
N LYS A 32 25.15 -27.11 -17.31
CA LYS A 32 25.00 -26.76 -18.72
C LYS A 32 26.28 -26.21 -19.32
N ASN A 33 26.94 -25.28 -18.63
CA ASN A 33 28.19 -24.69 -19.12
C ASN A 33 29.30 -25.74 -19.24
N VAL A 34 29.44 -26.63 -18.27
CA VAL A 34 30.43 -27.72 -18.32
C VAL A 34 30.13 -28.66 -19.48
N PHE A 35 28.87 -29.10 -19.63
CA PHE A 35 28.47 -30.02 -20.70
C PHE A 35 28.64 -29.40 -22.09
N PHE A 36 28.32 -28.10 -22.24
CA PHE A 36 28.56 -27.37 -23.48
C PHE A 36 30.05 -27.31 -23.83
N THR A 37 30.90 -26.92 -22.88
CA THR A 37 32.35 -26.84 -23.11
C THR A 37 32.97 -28.20 -23.44
N LEU A 38 32.61 -29.24 -22.69
CA LEU A 38 33.12 -30.59 -22.91
C LEU A 38 32.67 -31.13 -24.27
N SER A 39 31.37 -31.05 -24.58
CA SER A 39 30.86 -31.53 -25.86
C SER A 39 31.43 -30.77 -27.05
N LEU A 40 31.65 -29.45 -26.94
CA LEU A 40 32.27 -28.67 -28.01
C LEU A 40 33.74 -29.07 -28.23
N LEU A 41 34.56 -29.09 -27.16
CA LEU A 41 35.99 -29.40 -27.27
C LEU A 41 36.24 -30.84 -27.70
N PHE A 42 35.61 -31.80 -27.02
CA PHE A 42 35.77 -33.21 -27.37
C PHE A 42 35.05 -33.56 -28.67
N GLY A 43 33.97 -32.88 -29.03
CA GLY A 43 33.35 -33.02 -30.34
C GLY A 43 34.32 -32.63 -31.45
N LEU A 44 35.00 -31.48 -31.33
CA LEU A 44 36.02 -31.04 -32.28
C LEU A 44 37.20 -32.04 -32.35
N LEU A 45 37.63 -32.59 -31.22
CA LEU A 45 38.72 -33.58 -31.19
C LEU A 45 38.31 -34.92 -31.82
N LEU A 46 37.13 -35.45 -31.48
CA LEU A 46 36.64 -36.74 -31.97
C LEU A 46 36.32 -36.68 -33.46
N TYR A 47 35.54 -35.69 -33.90
CA TYR A 47 35.23 -35.52 -35.31
C TYR A 47 36.46 -35.06 -36.10
N GLY A 48 37.33 -34.23 -35.51
CA GLY A 48 38.60 -33.82 -36.12
C GLY A 48 39.53 -34.98 -36.39
N TYR A 49 39.70 -35.87 -35.40
CA TYR A 49 40.48 -37.10 -35.55
C TYR A 49 39.84 -38.08 -36.54
N GLY A 50 38.52 -38.26 -36.47
CA GLY A 50 37.78 -39.13 -37.39
C GLY A 50 37.94 -38.70 -38.85
N TYR A 51 37.67 -37.43 -39.14
CA TYR A 51 37.76 -36.91 -40.50
C TYR A 51 39.18 -36.71 -40.99
N SER A 52 40.18 -36.50 -40.12
CA SER A 52 41.59 -36.43 -40.56
C SER A 52 42.12 -37.77 -41.05
N TYR A 53 41.52 -38.88 -40.62
CA TYR A 53 41.88 -40.23 -41.05
C TYR A 53 41.13 -40.66 -42.32
N VAL A 54 39.88 -40.23 -42.48
CA VAL A 54 38.99 -40.69 -43.56
C VAL A 54 38.96 -39.72 -44.77
N SER A 55 39.30 -38.44 -44.59
CA SER A 55 39.22 -37.45 -45.68
C SER A 55 40.51 -37.33 -46.47
N GLU A 56 40.39 -37.21 -47.80
CA GLU A 56 41.54 -37.05 -48.71
C GLU A 56 42.24 -35.68 -48.61
N SER A 57 41.59 -34.67 -48.03
CA SER A 57 42.19 -33.34 -47.85
C SER A 57 41.86 -32.71 -46.50
N ILE A 58 42.85 -32.02 -45.93
CA ILE A 58 42.73 -31.32 -44.63
C ILE A 58 41.62 -30.26 -44.63
N PRO A 59 41.44 -29.43 -45.68
CA PRO A 59 40.37 -28.42 -45.69
C PRO A 59 38.97 -29.05 -45.63
N ILE A 60 38.77 -30.17 -46.32
CA ILE A 60 37.49 -30.89 -46.33
C ILE A 60 37.23 -31.51 -44.95
N ALA A 61 38.26 -32.10 -44.32
CA ALA A 61 38.15 -32.66 -42.97
C ALA A 61 37.69 -31.60 -41.95
N VAL A 62 38.28 -30.40 -41.98
CA VAL A 62 37.91 -29.29 -41.08
C VAL A 62 36.45 -28.88 -41.26
N ILE A 63 35.97 -28.77 -42.50
CA ILE A 63 34.57 -28.40 -42.77
C ILE A 63 33.62 -29.48 -42.23
N HIS A 64 33.91 -30.75 -42.48
CA HIS A 64 33.09 -31.85 -41.95
C HIS A 64 33.10 -31.89 -40.43
N THR A 65 34.25 -31.71 -39.78
CA THR A 65 34.33 -31.63 -38.32
C THR A 65 33.42 -30.56 -37.74
N ILE A 66 33.44 -29.34 -38.29
CA ILE A 66 32.59 -28.25 -37.82
C ILE A 66 31.11 -28.60 -38.01
N MET A 67 30.74 -29.11 -39.19
CA MET A 67 29.37 -29.50 -39.50
C MET A 67 28.84 -30.59 -38.57
N SER A 68 29.62 -31.65 -38.33
CA SER A 68 29.22 -32.76 -37.47
C SER A 68 29.13 -32.38 -35.99
N VAL A 69 29.99 -31.45 -35.53
CA VAL A 69 29.86 -30.86 -34.19
C VAL A 69 28.58 -30.04 -34.06
N CYS A 70 28.22 -29.25 -35.08
CA CYS A 70 26.93 -28.54 -35.08
C CYS A 70 25.74 -29.51 -35.09
N GLN A 71 25.81 -30.56 -35.91
CA GLN A 71 24.76 -31.58 -36.04
C GLN A 71 24.58 -32.40 -34.75
N MET A 72 25.65 -32.62 -33.99
CA MET A 72 25.60 -33.25 -32.68
C MET A 72 24.66 -32.51 -31.71
N PHE A 73 24.64 -31.18 -31.71
CA PHE A 73 23.68 -30.39 -30.91
C PHE A 73 22.24 -30.46 -31.44
N ALA A 74 22.06 -30.83 -32.71
CA ALA A 74 20.76 -31.10 -33.31
C ALA A 74 20.29 -32.56 -33.10
N GLY A 75 21.10 -33.42 -32.46
CA GLY A 75 20.79 -34.83 -32.25
C GLY A 75 21.11 -35.75 -33.42
N ALA A 76 21.76 -35.24 -34.47
CA ALA A 76 22.32 -36.05 -35.55
C ALA A 76 23.73 -36.54 -35.17
N ASN A 77 24.19 -37.62 -35.82
CA ASN A 77 25.52 -38.18 -35.58
C ASN A 77 26.11 -38.73 -36.88
N ASP A 78 27.41 -38.53 -37.08
CA ASP A 78 28.14 -39.02 -38.26
C ASP A 78 29.09 -40.18 -37.89
N LEU A 79 28.73 -41.00 -36.89
CA LEU A 79 29.59 -42.10 -36.45
C LEU A 79 29.93 -43.05 -37.62
N GLY A 80 28.96 -43.32 -38.50
CA GLY A 80 29.16 -44.16 -39.67
C GLY A 80 30.18 -43.60 -40.67
N ALA A 81 30.40 -42.27 -40.70
CA ALA A 81 31.37 -41.63 -41.59
C ALA A 81 32.81 -41.67 -41.04
N ILE A 82 32.97 -41.83 -39.72
CA ILE A 82 34.28 -41.79 -39.05
C ILE A 82 34.67 -43.13 -38.39
N GLN A 83 33.80 -44.15 -38.47
CA GLN A 83 33.96 -45.44 -37.78
C GLN A 83 35.24 -46.20 -38.18
N GLU A 84 35.80 -45.91 -39.36
CA GLU A 84 37.03 -46.53 -39.86
C GLU A 84 38.29 -46.03 -39.14
N ALA A 85 38.22 -44.89 -38.43
CA ALA A 85 39.36 -44.40 -37.68
C ALA A 85 39.64 -45.30 -36.44
N PRO A 86 40.91 -45.59 -36.11
CA PRO A 86 41.28 -46.59 -35.09
C PRO A 86 40.60 -46.38 -33.73
N LEU A 87 40.40 -45.13 -33.32
CA LEU A 87 39.76 -44.77 -32.06
C LEU A 87 38.34 -45.34 -31.92
N PHE A 88 37.58 -45.40 -33.02
CA PHE A 88 36.18 -45.85 -33.00
C PHE A 88 36.03 -47.36 -33.17
N SER A 89 37.13 -48.09 -33.41
CA SER A 89 37.14 -49.56 -33.29
C SER A 89 37.21 -50.03 -31.84
N LEU A 90 37.53 -49.14 -30.90
CA LEU A 90 37.60 -49.42 -29.46
C LEU A 90 36.27 -49.07 -28.79
N ASN A 91 35.76 -49.98 -27.94
CA ASN A 91 34.50 -49.80 -27.20
C ASN A 91 34.47 -48.51 -26.37
N TRP A 92 35.60 -48.10 -25.80
CA TRP A 92 35.67 -46.86 -25.03
C TRP A 92 35.62 -45.60 -25.91
N GLY A 93 36.11 -45.64 -27.15
CA GLY A 93 36.01 -44.54 -28.10
C GLY A 93 34.56 -44.29 -28.51
N ILE A 94 33.82 -45.38 -28.76
CA ILE A 94 32.36 -45.34 -29.02
C ILE A 94 31.60 -44.82 -27.79
N LEU A 95 31.98 -45.24 -26.58
CA LEU A 95 31.37 -44.76 -25.33
C LEU A 95 31.55 -43.24 -25.18
N VAL A 96 32.77 -42.73 -25.36
CA VAL A 96 33.09 -41.30 -25.25
C VAL A 96 32.33 -40.51 -26.32
N PHE A 97 32.23 -41.03 -27.55
CA PHE A 97 31.42 -40.43 -28.61
C PHE A 97 29.96 -40.23 -28.21
N TRP A 98 29.31 -41.27 -27.69
CA TRP A 98 27.90 -41.19 -27.26
C TRP A 98 27.72 -40.33 -26.01
N LEU A 99 28.70 -40.31 -25.10
CA LEU A 99 28.68 -39.42 -23.94
C LEU A 99 28.71 -37.95 -24.36
N MET A 100 29.51 -37.59 -25.38
CA MET A 100 29.54 -36.22 -25.91
C MET A 100 28.22 -35.84 -26.60
N HIS A 101 27.61 -36.77 -27.34
CA HIS A 101 26.29 -36.56 -27.94
C HIS A 101 25.19 -36.40 -26.88
N PHE A 102 25.24 -37.19 -25.80
CA PHE A 102 24.33 -37.04 -24.67
C PHE A 102 24.46 -35.63 -24.04
N MET A 103 25.69 -35.19 -23.77
CA MET A 103 25.94 -33.87 -23.19
C MET A 103 25.49 -32.73 -24.11
N ALA A 104 25.80 -32.81 -25.41
CA ALA A 104 25.39 -31.82 -26.40
C ALA A 104 23.87 -31.73 -26.51
N PHE A 105 23.20 -32.88 -26.62
CA PHE A 105 21.75 -32.93 -26.74
C PHE A 105 21.04 -32.50 -25.46
N TYR A 106 21.58 -32.81 -24.28
CA TYR A 106 21.09 -32.29 -23.00
C TYR A 106 21.08 -30.75 -23.00
N VAL A 107 22.14 -30.09 -23.49
CA VAL A 107 22.20 -28.62 -23.54
C VAL A 107 21.08 -28.07 -24.42
N THR A 108 20.86 -28.67 -25.60
CA THR A 108 19.76 -28.28 -26.50
C THR A 108 18.39 -28.54 -25.88
N ALA A 109 18.19 -29.71 -25.27
CA ALA A 109 16.94 -30.08 -24.61
C ALA A 109 16.62 -29.17 -23.41
N ASP A 110 17.60 -28.80 -22.60
CA ASP A 110 17.45 -27.84 -21.49
C ASP A 110 17.04 -26.46 -22.01
N VAL A 111 17.70 -25.95 -23.05
CA VAL A 111 17.36 -24.67 -23.68
C VAL A 111 15.95 -24.70 -24.26
N ALA A 112 15.57 -25.80 -24.92
CA ALA A 112 14.22 -25.99 -25.45
C ALA A 112 13.17 -26.06 -24.32
N ALA A 113 13.41 -26.86 -23.28
CA ALA A 113 12.52 -27.03 -22.15
C ALA A 113 12.30 -25.72 -21.37
N THR A 114 13.38 -24.95 -21.12
CA THR A 114 13.30 -23.66 -20.44
C THR A 114 12.58 -22.61 -21.29
N THR A 115 12.83 -22.57 -22.61
CA THR A 115 12.21 -21.60 -23.52
C THR A 115 10.74 -21.91 -23.80
N LEU A 116 10.40 -23.18 -24.06
CA LEU A 116 9.02 -23.60 -24.30
C LEU A 116 8.22 -23.61 -23.01
N GLY A 117 8.80 -24.12 -21.92
CA GLY A 117 8.18 -24.16 -20.60
C GLY A 117 7.83 -22.76 -20.09
N SER A 118 8.75 -21.80 -20.17
CA SER A 118 8.46 -20.42 -19.75
C SER A 118 7.35 -19.76 -20.59
N LYS A 119 7.33 -19.97 -21.91
CA LYS A 119 6.26 -19.47 -22.79
C LYS A 119 4.91 -20.14 -22.50
N LEU A 120 4.89 -21.46 -22.30
CA LEU A 120 3.68 -22.22 -21.99
C LEU A 120 3.12 -21.85 -20.61
N LEU A 121 3.96 -21.82 -19.58
CA LEU A 121 3.59 -21.39 -18.23
C LEU A 121 3.04 -19.96 -18.24
N ARG A 122 3.67 -19.05 -18.98
CA ARG A 122 3.14 -17.68 -19.15
C ARG A 122 1.74 -17.70 -19.76
N ARG A 123 1.49 -18.49 -20.82
CA ARG A 123 0.16 -18.61 -21.43
C ARG A 123 -0.88 -19.16 -20.46
N ILE A 124 -0.51 -20.20 -19.69
CA ILE A 124 -1.37 -20.78 -18.66
C ILE A 124 -1.70 -19.74 -17.59
N ARG A 125 -0.69 -19.04 -17.06
CA ARG A 125 -0.90 -17.99 -16.04
C ARG A 125 -1.77 -16.85 -16.57
N ILE A 126 -1.60 -16.41 -17.82
CA ILE A 126 -2.48 -15.40 -18.45
C ILE A 126 -3.91 -15.94 -18.60
N ALA A 127 -4.09 -17.21 -18.94
CA ALA A 127 -5.42 -17.80 -19.04
C ALA A 127 -6.10 -17.89 -17.66
N LEU A 128 -5.35 -18.30 -16.63
CA LEU A 128 -5.83 -18.37 -15.25
C LEU A 128 -6.11 -16.97 -14.68
N SER A 129 -5.31 -15.97 -15.04
CA SER A 129 -5.46 -14.60 -14.54
C SER A 129 -6.73 -13.88 -15.00
N ARG A 130 -7.49 -14.49 -15.94
CA ARG A 130 -8.77 -13.97 -16.45
C ARG A 130 -9.96 -14.20 -15.51
N ARG A 131 -9.76 -14.87 -14.37
CA ARG A 131 -10.80 -15.17 -13.37
C ARG A 131 -10.69 -14.26 -12.15
N GLY A 132 -11.83 -13.99 -11.50
CA GLY A 132 -11.87 -13.20 -10.26
C GLY A 132 -11.49 -11.73 -10.45
N THR A 133 -11.07 -11.06 -9.37
CA THR A 133 -10.60 -9.66 -9.42
C THR A 133 -9.21 -9.57 -10.03
N LEU A 134 -8.96 -8.57 -10.87
CA LEU A 134 -7.63 -8.34 -11.47
C LEU A 134 -6.90 -7.25 -10.70
N LEU A 135 -5.73 -7.54 -10.17
CA LEU A 135 -4.82 -6.55 -9.60
C LEU A 135 -3.69 -6.27 -10.60
N LEU A 136 -3.67 -5.06 -11.14
CA LEU A 136 -2.59 -4.53 -11.99
C LEU A 136 -1.62 -3.71 -11.12
N ILE A 137 -0.37 -4.12 -11.04
CA ILE A 137 0.67 -3.43 -10.26
C ILE A 137 1.66 -2.79 -11.22
N TYR A 138 1.74 -1.46 -11.23
CA TYR A 138 2.70 -0.68 -12.02
C TYR A 138 3.83 -0.16 -11.13
N GLY A 139 5.07 -0.21 -11.63
CA GLY A 139 6.27 0.26 -10.93
C GLY A 139 6.93 -0.83 -10.09
N ILE A 140 7.79 -1.65 -10.72
CA ILE A 140 8.39 -2.84 -10.11
C ILE A 140 9.58 -2.45 -9.22
N ASN A 141 9.35 -2.50 -7.91
CA ASN A 141 10.32 -2.35 -6.83
C ASN A 141 10.01 -3.33 -5.68
N ASP A 142 10.85 -3.35 -4.65
CA ASP A 142 10.70 -4.28 -3.52
C ASP A 142 9.34 -4.14 -2.81
N ASN A 143 8.83 -2.92 -2.68
CA ASN A 143 7.53 -2.63 -2.07
C ASN A 143 6.37 -3.20 -2.90
N SER A 144 6.40 -2.97 -4.22
CA SER A 144 5.40 -3.51 -5.16
C SER A 144 5.41 -5.05 -5.19
N LEU A 145 6.59 -5.67 -5.04
CA LEU A 145 6.75 -7.12 -4.99
C LEU A 145 6.18 -7.69 -3.68
N ALA A 146 6.42 -7.03 -2.55
CA ALA A 146 5.82 -7.40 -1.28
C ALA A 146 4.29 -7.32 -1.34
N TYR A 147 3.76 -6.22 -1.88
CA TYR A 147 2.32 -6.01 -2.08
C TYR A 147 1.71 -7.08 -3.00
N GLY A 148 2.32 -7.36 -4.16
CA GLY A 148 1.81 -8.39 -5.06
C GLY A 148 1.94 -9.81 -4.52
N LYS A 149 3.01 -10.13 -3.78
CA LYS A 149 3.16 -11.43 -3.10
C LYS A 149 2.04 -11.67 -2.10
N MET A 150 1.65 -10.64 -1.36
CA MET A 150 0.55 -10.70 -0.42
C MET A 150 -0.79 -11.00 -1.11
N HIS A 151 -1.13 -10.25 -2.16
CA HIS A 151 -2.37 -10.46 -2.91
C HIS A 151 -2.37 -11.75 -3.74
N SER A 152 -1.20 -12.30 -4.10
CA SER A 152 -1.11 -13.58 -4.82
C SER A 152 -1.56 -14.79 -4.00
N ARG A 153 -1.71 -14.64 -2.68
CA ARG A 153 -2.23 -15.69 -1.79
C ARG A 153 -3.76 -15.81 -1.86
N ASP A 154 -4.45 -14.77 -2.30
CA ASP A 154 -5.90 -14.80 -2.46
C ASP A 154 -6.26 -15.46 -3.80
N LEU A 155 -6.86 -16.65 -3.73
CA LEU A 155 -7.27 -17.42 -4.91
C LEU A 155 -8.36 -16.73 -5.75
N ARG A 156 -9.03 -15.70 -5.21
CA ARG A 156 -10.02 -14.88 -5.93
C ARG A 156 -9.37 -13.71 -6.68
N ARG A 157 -8.08 -13.43 -6.46
CA ARG A 157 -7.35 -12.33 -7.10
C ARG A 157 -6.29 -12.85 -8.05
N SER A 158 -6.19 -12.18 -9.19
CA SER A 158 -5.14 -12.42 -10.18
C SER A 158 -4.18 -11.23 -10.19
N VAL A 159 -2.90 -11.48 -9.93
CA VAL A 159 -1.90 -10.41 -9.83
C VAL A 159 -1.04 -10.33 -11.10
N VAL A 160 -0.97 -9.12 -11.67
CA VAL A 160 -0.20 -8.82 -12.87
C VAL A 160 0.70 -7.61 -12.61
N PHE A 161 1.99 -7.79 -12.78
CA PHE A 161 2.99 -6.73 -12.72
C PHE A 161 3.21 -6.14 -14.11
N ILE A 162 3.25 -4.82 -14.21
CA ILE A 162 3.46 -4.06 -15.44
C ILE A 162 4.75 -3.25 -15.31
N GLY A 163 5.65 -3.45 -16.28
CA GLY A 163 6.87 -2.66 -16.40
C GLY A 163 8.10 -3.50 -16.64
N ARG A 164 9.27 -2.89 -16.41
CA ARG A 164 10.58 -3.54 -16.53
C ARG A 164 10.99 -4.12 -15.18
N ALA A 165 11.49 -5.35 -15.19
CA ALA A 165 11.96 -6.06 -14.01
C ALA A 165 13.39 -6.55 -14.23
N THR A 166 14.22 -6.53 -13.19
CA THR A 166 15.52 -7.24 -13.20
C THR A 166 15.29 -8.76 -13.21
N PRO A 167 16.28 -9.58 -13.59
CA PRO A 167 16.14 -11.05 -13.55
C PRO A 167 15.75 -11.59 -12.17
N ALA A 168 16.23 -10.96 -11.08
CA ALA A 168 15.88 -11.34 -9.72
C ALA A 168 14.40 -11.05 -9.42
N GLN A 169 13.91 -9.87 -9.81
CA GLN A 169 12.51 -9.48 -9.63
C GLN A 169 11.57 -10.33 -10.51
N GLU A 170 11.95 -10.62 -11.76
CA GLU A 170 11.19 -11.52 -12.63
C GLU A 170 11.09 -12.93 -12.04
N SER A 171 12.18 -13.43 -11.44
CA SER A 171 12.13 -14.69 -10.70
C SER A 171 11.19 -14.60 -9.49
N ALA A 172 11.22 -13.52 -8.72
CA ALA A 172 10.34 -13.33 -7.57
C ALA A 172 8.85 -13.33 -7.97
N ILE A 173 8.49 -12.59 -9.03
CA ILE A 173 7.14 -12.55 -9.61
C ILE A 173 6.70 -13.95 -10.06
N ASN A 174 7.60 -14.66 -10.74
CA ASN A 174 7.31 -16.00 -11.25
C ASN A 174 7.13 -17.04 -10.12
N ASN A 175 7.85 -16.89 -9.02
CA ASN A 175 7.78 -17.81 -7.86
C ASN A 175 6.45 -17.69 -7.10
N VAL A 176 5.80 -16.53 -7.14
CA VAL A 176 4.49 -16.30 -6.50
C VAL A 176 3.32 -16.51 -7.48
N GLY A 177 3.57 -17.14 -8.63
CA GLY A 177 2.52 -17.47 -9.61
C GLY A 177 1.95 -16.28 -10.38
N SER A 178 2.49 -15.07 -10.20
CA SER A 178 2.03 -13.85 -10.85
C SER A 178 2.50 -13.74 -12.30
N VAL A 179 1.93 -12.79 -13.06
CA VAL A 179 2.31 -12.51 -14.46
C VAL A 179 3.12 -11.22 -14.53
N LEU A 180 4.26 -11.24 -15.23
CA LEU A 180 4.98 -10.04 -15.65
C LEU A 180 4.59 -9.68 -17.08
N GLU A 181 4.08 -8.47 -17.27
CA GLU A 181 3.78 -7.88 -18.56
C GLU A 181 4.80 -6.76 -18.87
N LYS A 182 5.75 -7.12 -19.74
CA LYS A 182 6.82 -6.22 -20.21
C LYS A 182 6.21 -5.26 -21.24
N THR A 183 5.76 -4.09 -20.81
CA THR A 183 5.32 -2.98 -21.68
C THR A 183 6.28 -1.80 -21.56
N ASN A 184 6.23 -0.85 -22.49
CA ASN A 184 6.93 0.43 -22.38
C ASN A 184 6.16 1.43 -21.49
N ASP A 185 5.59 0.95 -20.39
CA ASP A 185 4.78 1.74 -19.45
C ASP A 185 3.57 2.42 -20.09
N GLN A 186 3.06 1.85 -21.19
CA GLN A 186 1.90 2.36 -21.91
C GLN A 186 0.80 1.30 -21.93
N PRO A 187 -0.27 1.50 -21.14
CA PRO A 187 -1.44 0.64 -21.23
C PRO A 187 -2.16 0.88 -22.56
N ASP A 188 -2.57 -0.21 -23.21
CA ASP A 188 -3.23 -0.18 -24.51
C ASP A 188 -4.40 -1.18 -24.59
N ALA A 189 -5.12 -1.16 -25.71
CA ALA A 189 -6.22 -2.11 -25.93
C ALA A 189 -5.73 -3.58 -26.01
N ALA A 190 -4.46 -3.83 -26.32
CA ALA A 190 -3.90 -5.18 -26.33
C ALA A 190 -3.74 -5.73 -24.91
N LEU A 191 -3.33 -4.88 -23.96
CA LEU A 191 -3.27 -5.19 -22.53
C LEU A 191 -4.65 -5.63 -22.02
N LEU A 192 -5.70 -4.85 -22.31
CA LEU A 192 -7.06 -5.18 -21.88
C LEU A 192 -7.53 -6.53 -22.42
N ARG A 193 -7.35 -6.76 -23.73
CA ARG A 193 -7.71 -8.03 -24.38
C ARG A 193 -6.95 -9.23 -23.80
N ARG A 194 -5.66 -9.05 -23.49
CA ARG A 194 -4.79 -10.12 -22.95
C ARG A 194 -5.29 -10.64 -21.61
N PHE A 195 -5.63 -9.73 -20.71
CA PHE A 195 -6.09 -10.04 -19.35
C PHE A 195 -7.63 -10.14 -19.22
N GLY A 196 -8.34 -10.10 -20.34
CA GLY A 196 -9.79 -10.30 -20.38
C GLY A 196 -10.59 -9.18 -19.72
N ILE A 197 -10.02 -7.96 -19.67
CA ILE A 197 -10.70 -6.76 -19.19
C ILE A 197 -11.78 -6.39 -20.21
N ARG A 198 -13.04 -6.44 -19.78
CA ARG A 198 -14.24 -6.13 -20.59
C ARG A 198 -15.30 -5.49 -19.69
N PRO A 199 -16.18 -4.65 -20.25
CA PRO A 199 -17.22 -3.98 -19.47
C PRO A 199 -18.07 -4.98 -18.66
N GLY A 200 -18.22 -4.73 -17.35
CA GLY A 200 -19.11 -5.49 -16.46
C GLY A 200 -18.66 -6.94 -16.15
N LYS A 201 -17.48 -7.35 -16.61
CA LYS A 201 -17.06 -8.76 -16.50
C LYS A 201 -16.36 -9.09 -15.19
N ARG A 202 -15.59 -8.16 -14.63
CA ARG A 202 -14.80 -8.35 -13.40
C ARG A 202 -14.40 -7.01 -12.80
N HIS A 203 -14.12 -7.00 -11.51
CA HIS A 203 -13.49 -5.85 -10.86
C HIS A 203 -11.99 -5.76 -11.19
N ILE A 204 -11.49 -4.54 -11.30
CA ILE A 204 -10.12 -4.21 -11.72
C ILE A 204 -9.53 -3.24 -10.70
N GLU A 205 -8.55 -3.72 -9.95
CA GLU A 205 -7.72 -2.93 -9.05
C GLU A 205 -6.44 -2.54 -9.78
N VAL A 206 -6.05 -1.29 -9.65
CA VAL A 206 -4.83 -0.74 -10.23
C VAL A 206 -4.01 -0.14 -9.11
N ALA A 207 -2.83 -0.68 -8.84
CA ALA A 207 -1.87 -0.15 -7.89
C ALA A 207 -0.67 0.45 -8.64
N VAL A 208 -0.55 1.78 -8.63
CA VAL A 208 0.59 2.49 -9.21
C VAL A 208 1.58 2.83 -8.10
N LEU A 209 2.64 2.03 -7.99
CA LEU A 209 3.59 1.99 -6.88
C LEU A 209 5.02 2.37 -7.32
N HIS A 210 5.19 3.00 -8.48
CA HIS A 210 6.49 3.52 -8.90
C HIS A 210 6.98 4.56 -7.87
N GLU A 211 8.28 4.65 -7.68
CA GLU A 211 8.92 5.63 -6.78
C GLU A 211 8.74 7.09 -7.24
N ASP A 212 8.27 7.29 -8.47
CA ASP A 212 8.12 8.59 -9.11
C ASP A 212 6.62 8.86 -9.29
N GLY A 213 6.09 9.80 -8.49
CA GLY A 213 4.68 10.17 -8.52
C GLY A 213 4.21 10.68 -9.88
N ALA A 214 5.08 11.31 -10.67
CA ALA A 214 4.72 11.80 -12.00
C ALA A 214 4.44 10.64 -12.96
N LYS A 215 5.23 9.55 -12.88
CA LYS A 215 4.98 8.32 -13.65
C LYS A 215 3.71 7.61 -13.22
N ASN A 216 3.44 7.57 -11.90
CA ASN A 216 2.19 7.02 -11.38
C ASN A 216 0.97 7.75 -11.95
N LEU A 217 1.02 9.08 -11.99
CA LEU A 217 -0.05 9.91 -12.55
C LEU A 217 -0.20 9.72 -14.06
N ASP A 218 0.90 9.73 -14.82
CA ASP A 218 0.90 9.55 -16.27
C ASP A 218 0.34 8.18 -16.68
N PHE A 219 0.80 7.10 -16.03
CA PHE A 219 0.28 5.76 -16.26
C PHE A 219 -1.22 5.67 -15.96
N SER A 220 -1.66 6.25 -14.84
CA SER A 220 -3.07 6.25 -14.43
C SER A 220 -3.97 6.98 -15.42
N ARG A 221 -3.52 8.13 -15.97
CA ARG A 221 -4.25 8.87 -17.00
C ARG A 221 -4.35 8.09 -18.31
N LYS A 222 -3.25 7.48 -18.76
CA LYS A 222 -3.23 6.66 -19.98
C LYS A 222 -4.13 5.43 -19.85
N LEU A 223 -4.11 4.78 -18.69
CA LEU A 223 -4.99 3.63 -18.42
C LEU A 223 -6.45 4.06 -18.38
N LEU A 224 -6.76 5.21 -17.77
CA LEU A 224 -8.12 5.75 -17.71
C LEU A 224 -8.67 6.04 -19.10
N GLU A 225 -7.88 6.67 -19.97
CA GLU A 225 -8.27 6.90 -21.36
C GLU A 225 -8.46 5.58 -22.14
N THR A 226 -7.66 4.56 -21.83
CA THR A 226 -7.79 3.22 -22.42
C THR A 226 -9.08 2.54 -21.95
N PHE A 227 -9.43 2.65 -20.67
CA PHE A 227 -10.70 2.18 -20.10
C PHE A 227 -11.90 2.89 -20.71
N LYS A 228 -11.83 4.22 -20.84
CA LYS A 228 -12.86 5.05 -21.49
C LYS A 228 -13.14 4.58 -22.92
N LYS A 229 -12.09 4.43 -23.73
CA LYS A 229 -12.19 3.95 -25.12
C LYS A 229 -12.74 2.53 -25.22
N ALA A 230 -12.51 1.69 -24.22
CA ALA A 230 -13.00 0.32 -24.16
C ALA A 230 -14.41 0.18 -23.52
N GLY A 231 -15.05 1.28 -23.11
CA GLY A 231 -16.39 1.27 -22.51
C GLY A 231 -16.44 0.64 -21.11
N ILE A 232 -15.32 0.64 -20.39
CA ILE A 232 -15.23 0.08 -19.04
C ILE A 232 -16.09 0.95 -18.10
N LEU A 233 -17.19 0.42 -17.58
CA LEU A 233 -17.93 0.95 -16.43
C LEU A 233 -17.01 1.41 -15.29
N THR A 234 -17.28 2.58 -14.73
CA THR A 234 -16.43 3.21 -13.71
C THR A 234 -16.39 2.42 -12.40
N ASP A 235 -17.54 1.87 -11.99
CA ASP A 235 -17.74 1.08 -10.77
C ASP A 235 -16.95 -0.23 -10.74
N GLN A 236 -16.49 -0.72 -11.90
CA GLN A 236 -15.64 -1.90 -11.98
C GLN A 236 -14.16 -1.60 -11.68
N THR A 237 -13.79 -0.35 -11.38
CA THR A 237 -12.38 0.08 -11.26
C THR A 237 -12.05 0.74 -9.93
N THR A 238 -10.90 0.37 -9.37
CA THR A 238 -10.29 0.98 -8.18
C THR A 238 -8.83 1.33 -8.47
N LEU A 239 -8.40 2.51 -8.05
CA LEU A 239 -7.03 3.00 -8.23
C LEU A 239 -6.37 3.33 -6.89
N LEU A 240 -5.25 2.68 -6.60
CA LEU A 240 -4.33 2.96 -5.51
C LEU A 240 -3.10 3.68 -6.05
N MET A 241 -2.78 4.88 -5.54
CA MET A 241 -1.67 5.69 -6.03
C MET A 241 -0.68 6.06 -4.94
N ARG A 242 0.60 5.79 -5.16
CA ARG A 242 1.67 6.21 -4.26
C ARG A 242 2.17 7.62 -4.59
N ASN A 243 2.31 8.45 -3.55
CA ASN A 243 2.99 9.76 -3.55
C ASN A 243 2.50 10.69 -4.68
N VAL A 244 1.19 10.74 -4.90
CA VAL A 244 0.54 11.69 -5.81
C VAL A 244 -0.29 12.67 -5.00
N ASP A 245 -0.22 13.93 -5.38
CA ASP A 245 -0.99 15.02 -4.77
C ASP A 245 -2.49 14.71 -4.76
N GLU A 246 -3.15 15.09 -3.66
CA GLU A 246 -4.56 14.77 -3.42
C GLU A 246 -5.49 15.43 -4.46
N ASP A 247 -5.21 16.67 -4.89
CA ASP A 247 -6.03 17.37 -5.90
C ASP A 247 -5.88 16.70 -7.28
N LEU A 248 -4.66 16.23 -7.59
CA LEU A 248 -4.42 15.46 -8.81
C LEU A 248 -5.13 14.10 -8.77
N ALA A 249 -5.15 13.43 -7.61
CA ALA A 249 -5.90 12.19 -7.43
C ALA A 249 -7.41 12.39 -7.55
N CYS A 250 -7.94 13.51 -7.02
CA CYS A 250 -9.35 13.89 -7.17
C CYS A 250 -9.76 13.96 -8.64
N SER A 251 -8.90 14.49 -9.51
CA SER A 251 -9.18 14.62 -10.95
C SER A 251 -9.38 13.29 -11.68
N LEU A 252 -9.00 12.17 -11.07
CA LEU A 252 -9.11 10.83 -11.65
C LEU A 252 -10.38 10.08 -11.19
N ILE A 253 -11.10 10.59 -10.18
CA ILE A 253 -12.34 9.97 -9.68
C ILE A 253 -13.50 10.27 -10.64
N ALA A 254 -14.36 9.28 -10.88
CA ALA A 254 -15.59 9.46 -11.64
C ALA A 254 -16.53 10.46 -10.93
N SER A 255 -17.04 11.43 -11.68
CA SER A 255 -18.00 12.42 -11.19
C SER A 255 -19.27 12.39 -12.05
N LYS A 256 -20.29 13.19 -11.70
CA LYS A 256 -21.56 13.25 -12.46
C LYS A 256 -21.35 13.57 -13.95
N ASN A 257 -20.32 14.38 -14.26
CA ASN A 257 -20.07 14.89 -15.61
C ASN A 257 -18.74 14.40 -16.21
N THR A 258 -17.93 13.65 -15.45
CA THR A 258 -16.58 13.25 -15.87
C THR A 258 -16.38 11.76 -15.68
N TYR A 259 -15.94 11.09 -16.76
CA TYR A 259 -15.50 9.70 -16.68
C TYR A 259 -14.22 9.58 -15.85
N GLY A 260 -14.18 8.60 -14.95
CA GLY A 260 -13.06 8.40 -14.03
C GLY A 260 -13.06 6.98 -13.45
N TYR A 261 -12.14 6.72 -12.53
CA TYR A 261 -12.14 5.50 -11.72
C TYR A 261 -13.31 5.51 -10.71
N GLY A 262 -13.83 4.34 -10.37
CA GLY A 262 -14.92 4.21 -9.39
C GLY A 262 -14.50 4.59 -7.98
N SER A 263 -13.29 4.20 -7.59
CA SER A 263 -12.62 4.67 -6.38
C SER A 263 -11.15 5.01 -6.66
N VAL A 264 -10.66 6.07 -6.01
CA VAL A 264 -9.23 6.44 -6.02
C VAL A 264 -8.79 6.67 -4.58
N MET A 265 -7.68 6.07 -4.20
CA MET A 265 -6.95 6.37 -2.97
C MET A 265 -5.52 6.73 -3.33
N ALA A 266 -5.16 8.00 -3.18
CA ALA A 266 -3.76 8.38 -3.10
C ALA A 266 -3.28 8.19 -1.66
N PHE A 267 -2.06 7.69 -1.51
CA PHE A 267 -1.41 7.57 -0.22
C PHE A 267 0.01 8.12 -0.29
N ASP A 268 0.39 8.75 0.82
CA ASP A 268 1.77 9.11 1.13
C ASP A 268 2.27 8.09 2.16
N GLU A 269 3.51 7.62 1.99
CA GLU A 269 4.09 6.57 2.84
C GLU A 269 4.18 6.99 4.31
N TYR A 270 4.51 8.26 4.58
CA TYR A 270 4.61 8.80 5.94
C TYR A 270 3.23 8.94 6.58
N LYS A 271 2.25 9.48 5.86
CA LYS A 271 0.85 9.55 6.32
C LYS A 271 0.30 8.15 6.61
N LEU A 272 0.61 7.16 5.77
CA LEU A 272 0.15 5.79 5.97
C LEU A 272 0.83 5.11 7.16
N ALA A 273 2.13 5.33 7.37
CA ALA A 273 2.84 4.84 8.55
C ALA A 273 2.30 5.49 9.84
N ALA A 274 2.01 6.79 9.82
CA ALA A 274 1.40 7.50 10.94
C ALA A 274 -0.03 7.02 11.25
N ARG A 275 -0.80 6.70 10.20
CA ARG A 275 -2.11 6.08 10.36
C ARG A 275 -2.01 4.68 10.96
N LEU A 276 -1.07 3.87 10.47
CA LEU A 276 -0.80 2.54 11.02
C LEU A 276 -0.39 2.60 12.50
N MET A 277 0.38 3.62 12.89
CA MET A 277 0.74 3.91 14.28
C MET A 277 -0.53 4.05 15.15
N VAL A 278 -1.41 5.00 14.84
CA VAL A 278 -2.62 5.23 15.67
C VAL A 278 -3.62 4.07 15.59
N GLN A 279 -3.63 3.28 14.52
CA GLN A 279 -4.48 2.09 14.43
C GLN A 279 -4.00 0.91 15.28
N LYS A 280 -2.68 0.75 15.42
CA LYS A 280 -2.10 -0.35 16.22
C LYS A 280 -1.82 0.05 17.66
N LEU A 281 -1.68 1.35 17.90
CA LEU A 281 -1.31 1.96 19.17
C LEU A 281 -2.12 3.25 19.35
N PRO A 282 -3.44 3.14 19.58
CA PRO A 282 -4.30 4.32 19.63
C PRO A 282 -4.05 5.17 20.89
N PRO A 283 -4.08 6.52 20.80
CA PRO A 283 -3.91 7.40 21.95
C PRO A 283 -4.85 7.11 23.13
N CYS A 284 -6.08 6.67 22.86
CA CYS A 284 -7.08 6.35 23.88
C CYS A 284 -6.67 5.22 24.83
N GLU A 285 -5.72 4.34 24.43
CA GLU A 285 -5.22 3.27 25.29
C GLU A 285 -4.13 3.76 26.27
N THR A 286 -3.68 5.01 26.14
CA THR A 286 -2.60 5.58 26.94
C THR A 286 -3.06 6.54 28.04
N ILE A 287 -4.35 6.86 28.08
CA ILE A 287 -4.96 7.75 29.07
C ILE A 287 -6.22 7.11 29.68
N ARG A 288 -6.69 7.65 30.80
CA ARG A 288 -7.87 7.12 31.53
C ARG A 288 -9.13 7.92 31.28
N PHE A 289 -10.27 7.22 31.35
CA PHE A 289 -11.62 7.78 31.23
C PHE A 289 -12.46 7.43 32.46
N ASP A 290 -13.39 8.30 32.81
CA ASP A 290 -14.41 8.01 33.82
C ASP A 290 -15.65 7.30 33.24
N ASN A 291 -16.64 7.01 34.09
CA ASN A 291 -17.88 6.34 33.70
C ASN A 291 -18.79 7.19 32.79
N ASN A 292 -18.43 8.46 32.58
CA ASN A 292 -19.13 9.41 31.73
C ASN A 292 -18.33 9.67 30.44
N ALA A 293 -17.38 8.80 30.09
CA ALA A 293 -16.52 8.93 28.91
C ALA A 293 -15.70 10.23 28.85
N ARG A 294 -15.45 10.86 29.99
CA ARG A 294 -14.58 12.04 30.10
C ARG A 294 -13.17 11.59 30.43
N ALA A 295 -12.19 12.13 29.70
CA ALA A 295 -10.79 11.89 29.99
C ALA A 295 -10.39 12.50 31.35
N GLN A 296 -9.58 11.77 32.11
CA GLN A 296 -9.13 12.17 33.44
C GLN A 296 -7.77 12.89 33.45
N GLU A 297 -7.10 12.92 32.31
CA GLU A 297 -5.75 13.44 32.16
C GLU A 297 -5.51 13.99 30.75
N ASP A 298 -4.55 14.91 30.65
CA ASP A 298 -4.10 15.49 29.40
C ASP A 298 -3.28 14.49 28.58
N PHE A 299 -3.43 14.50 27.26
CA PHE A 299 -2.65 13.65 26.38
C PHE A 299 -1.32 14.34 26.00
N GLY A 300 -0.27 13.98 26.72
CA GLY A 300 1.10 14.47 26.50
C GLY A 300 1.96 13.57 25.62
N VAL A 301 2.58 14.16 24.60
CA VAL A 301 3.42 13.49 23.60
C VAL A 301 4.85 14.05 23.64
N LEU A 302 5.84 13.16 23.61
CA LEU A 302 7.24 13.49 23.30
C LEU A 302 7.55 13.00 21.89
N MET A 303 8.11 13.86 21.04
CA MET A 303 8.56 13.45 19.71
C MET A 303 10.05 13.70 19.53
N VAL A 304 10.75 12.76 18.91
CA VAL A 304 12.15 12.90 18.51
C VAL A 304 12.25 12.81 17.00
N GLY A 305 12.68 13.90 16.38
CA GLY A 305 12.69 14.07 14.92
C GLY A 305 11.40 14.72 14.41
N PHE A 306 11.54 15.68 13.50
CA PHE A 306 10.41 16.42 12.91
C PHE A 306 10.53 16.62 11.39
N GLY A 307 11.07 15.61 10.69
CA GLY A 307 11.01 15.54 9.22
C GLY A 307 9.60 15.24 8.69
N GLN A 308 9.50 14.71 7.46
CA GLN A 308 8.20 14.34 6.85
C GLN A 308 7.42 13.32 7.71
N MET A 309 8.11 12.31 8.25
CA MET A 309 7.54 11.34 9.17
C MET A 309 7.05 11.98 10.48
N GLY A 310 7.83 12.88 11.08
CA GLY A 310 7.43 13.56 12.33
C GLY A 310 6.20 14.44 12.15
N ARG A 311 6.10 15.16 11.02
CA ARG A 311 4.88 15.91 10.67
C ARG A 311 3.67 15.01 10.49
N ALA A 312 3.82 13.90 9.77
CA ALA A 312 2.73 12.95 9.57
C ALA A 312 2.28 12.32 10.90
N ALA A 313 3.22 11.94 11.77
CA ALA A 313 2.94 11.40 13.09
C ALA A 313 2.24 12.41 14.00
N LEU A 314 2.70 13.67 14.03
CA LEU A 314 2.04 14.74 14.80
C LEU A 314 0.61 14.96 14.32
N ASN A 315 0.40 15.06 13.00
CA ASN A 315 -0.94 15.22 12.43
C ASN A 315 -1.87 14.06 12.85
N ALA A 316 -1.39 12.82 12.80
CA ALA A 316 -2.17 11.66 13.21
C ALA A 316 -2.50 11.68 14.70
N LEU A 317 -1.55 12.05 15.56
CA LEU A 317 -1.75 12.15 17.01
C LEU A 317 -2.68 13.30 17.38
N VAL A 318 -2.56 14.47 16.73
CA VAL A 318 -3.47 15.60 16.93
C VAL A 318 -4.90 15.18 16.58
N MET A 319 -5.12 14.48 15.46
CA MET A 319 -6.47 14.03 15.08
C MET A 319 -7.06 12.95 16.00
N ASN A 320 -6.22 12.08 16.57
CA ASN A 320 -6.68 10.91 17.35
C ASN A 320 -6.52 11.06 18.87
N GLY A 321 -5.95 12.17 19.33
CA GLY A 321 -5.72 12.48 20.75
C GLY A 321 -6.67 13.53 21.32
N GLN A 322 -7.87 13.69 20.73
CA GLN A 322 -8.85 14.70 21.15
C GLN A 322 -9.96 14.07 21.98
N PHE A 323 -10.10 14.48 23.24
CA PHE A 323 -11.09 13.92 24.15
C PHE A 323 -11.71 15.00 25.02
N CYS A 324 -13.02 14.88 25.31
CA CYS A 324 -13.66 15.73 26.31
C CYS A 324 -12.94 15.59 27.66
N GLY A 325 -12.54 16.70 28.26
CA GLY A 325 -11.81 16.73 29.53
C GLY A 325 -10.29 16.60 29.43
N SER A 326 -9.73 16.48 28.21
CA SER A 326 -8.29 16.42 27.95
C SER A 326 -7.85 17.57 27.05
N THR A 327 -6.60 17.99 27.19
CA THR A 327 -5.92 18.85 26.22
C THR A 327 -4.70 18.15 25.63
N PHE A 328 -4.44 18.41 24.34
CA PHE A 328 -3.31 17.83 23.61
C PHE A 328 -2.04 18.66 23.81
N HIS A 329 -0.94 18.01 24.19
CA HIS A 329 0.38 18.64 24.32
C HIS A 329 1.44 17.82 23.58
N ALA A 330 2.33 18.50 22.86
CA ALA A 330 3.49 17.86 22.23
C ALA A 330 4.78 18.65 22.46
N ASP A 331 5.81 17.96 22.94
CA ASP A 331 7.17 18.47 23.05
C ASP A 331 8.06 17.75 22.01
N ILE A 332 8.58 18.50 21.05
CA ILE A 332 9.24 17.99 19.85
C ILE A 332 10.73 18.34 19.90
N PHE A 333 11.58 17.34 20.02
CA PHE A 333 13.03 17.46 19.99
C PHE A 333 13.55 17.19 18.58
N ASP A 334 13.98 18.25 17.90
CA ASP A 334 14.59 18.15 16.57
C ASP A 334 15.78 19.12 16.46
N PRO A 335 16.96 18.66 16.00
CA PRO A 335 18.12 19.54 15.87
C PRO A 335 17.96 20.60 14.78
N ASN A 336 17.00 20.44 13.85
CA ASN A 336 16.75 21.35 12.74
C ASN A 336 15.49 22.22 12.99
N PRO A 337 15.66 23.48 13.47
CA PRO A 337 14.52 24.33 13.84
C PRO A 337 13.64 24.73 12.64
N GLN A 338 14.15 24.65 11.41
CA GLN A 338 13.37 24.97 10.19
C GLN A 338 12.19 24.03 10.01
N ASN A 339 12.30 22.80 10.51
CA ASN A 339 11.25 21.81 10.42
C ASN A 339 9.97 22.27 11.15
N GLY A 340 10.12 22.92 12.31
CA GLY A 340 9.00 23.49 13.07
C GLY A 340 8.53 24.84 12.52
N ALA A 341 9.44 25.68 12.04
CA ALA A 341 9.09 27.00 11.48
C ALA A 341 8.20 26.92 10.23
N LEU A 342 8.34 25.86 9.44
CA LEU A 342 7.56 25.60 8.22
C LEU A 342 6.28 24.79 8.46
N TYR A 343 5.90 24.57 9.73
CA TYR A 343 4.70 23.83 10.08
C TYR A 343 3.48 24.76 10.20
N ASP A 344 2.29 24.21 10.01
CA ASP A 344 1.04 24.99 9.92
C ASP A 344 0.81 25.84 11.18
N HIS A 345 0.81 27.17 10.98
CA HIS A 345 0.65 28.12 12.07
C HIS A 345 -0.71 28.04 12.74
N GLU A 346 -1.76 27.55 12.06
CA GLU A 346 -3.07 27.45 12.70
C GLU A 346 -3.08 26.33 13.74
N ILE A 347 -2.50 25.17 13.43
CA ILE A 347 -2.36 24.06 14.39
C ILE A 347 -1.59 24.52 15.64
N LEU A 348 -0.53 25.30 15.46
CA LEU A 348 0.27 25.83 16.58
C LEU A 348 -0.46 26.84 17.47
N LYS A 349 -1.54 27.46 16.97
CA LYS A 349 -2.40 28.33 17.80
C LYS A 349 -3.42 27.53 18.60
N GLN A 350 -3.90 26.43 18.04
CA GLN A 350 -4.98 25.63 18.63
C GLN A 350 -4.46 24.62 19.66
N TYR A 351 -3.20 24.19 19.56
CA TYR A 351 -2.63 23.15 20.41
C TYR A 351 -1.30 23.56 21.05
N THR A 352 -1.01 23.02 22.22
CA THR A 352 0.26 23.26 22.92
C THR A 352 1.38 22.42 22.30
N ILE A 353 2.03 22.95 21.26
CA ILE A 353 3.13 22.28 20.56
C ILE A 353 4.40 23.09 20.73
N ARG A 354 5.45 22.46 21.28
CA ARG A 354 6.72 23.13 21.62
C ARG A 354 7.86 22.45 20.89
N PHE A 355 8.72 23.27 20.27
CA PHE A 355 9.91 22.80 19.56
C PHE A 355 11.17 23.08 20.38
N HIS A 356 11.95 22.04 20.60
CA HIS A 356 13.22 22.06 21.30
C HIS A 356 14.34 21.78 20.31
N LYS A 357 15.27 22.74 20.16
CA LYS A 357 16.43 22.61 19.25
C LYS A 357 17.48 21.71 19.89
N SER A 358 17.22 20.40 19.92
CA SER A 358 18.07 19.42 20.60
C SER A 358 17.94 18.04 19.96
N ASN A 359 19.01 17.24 20.06
CA ASN A 359 19.03 15.87 19.57
C ASN A 359 18.38 14.94 20.61
N GLY A 360 17.70 13.88 20.19
CA GLY A 360 17.15 12.86 21.09
C GLY A 360 18.17 12.08 21.93
N ARG A 361 19.48 12.23 21.64
CA ARG A 361 20.57 11.70 22.48
C ARG A 361 21.16 12.71 23.46
N SER A 362 20.64 13.94 23.49
CA SER A 362 21.20 15.03 24.30
C SER A 362 20.74 14.96 25.76
N GLU A 363 21.52 15.52 26.69
CA GLU A 363 21.12 15.64 28.09
C GLU A 363 19.82 16.45 28.28
N ALA A 364 19.52 17.37 27.36
CA ALA A 364 18.33 18.21 27.42
C ALA A 364 17.03 17.39 27.45
N ILE A 365 16.95 16.27 26.72
CA ILE A 365 15.74 15.43 26.71
C ILE A 365 15.54 14.73 28.06
N TYR A 366 16.63 14.31 28.71
CA TYR A 366 16.59 13.63 30.00
C TYR A 366 16.31 14.60 31.14
N ALA A 367 16.83 15.83 31.05
CA ALA A 367 16.45 16.92 31.95
C ALA A 367 14.94 17.21 31.85
N PHE A 368 14.42 17.35 30.63
CA PHE A 368 12.99 17.53 30.37
C PHE A 368 12.15 16.37 30.93
N LEU A 369 12.54 15.12 30.67
CA LEU A 369 11.84 13.94 31.17
C LEU A 369 11.89 13.83 32.70
N SER A 370 12.97 14.29 33.34
CA SER A 370 13.06 14.28 34.81
C SER A 370 11.97 15.12 35.45
N GLU A 371 11.55 16.21 34.80
CA GLU A 371 10.49 17.10 35.27
C GLU A 371 9.09 16.62 34.85
N ARG A 372 8.96 16.01 33.66
CA ARG A 372 7.65 15.77 33.00
C ARG A 372 7.30 14.31 32.72
N LYS A 373 8.10 13.32 33.13
CA LYS A 373 7.87 11.89 32.82
C LYS A 373 6.48 11.33 33.17
N ASN A 374 5.75 11.96 34.11
CA ASN A 374 4.43 11.50 34.54
C ASN A 374 3.29 12.13 33.71
N SER A 375 3.57 13.15 32.89
CA SER A 375 2.60 13.74 31.97
C SER A 375 2.83 13.35 30.50
N ILE A 376 3.88 12.56 30.22
CA ILE A 376 4.15 12.00 28.90
C ILE A 376 3.57 10.58 28.85
N HIS A 377 2.65 10.37 27.92
CA HIS A 377 1.94 9.10 27.72
C HIS A 377 2.42 8.40 26.46
N TYR A 378 2.90 9.18 25.48
CA TYR A 378 3.24 8.70 24.14
C TYR A 378 4.58 9.28 23.68
N ILE A 379 5.49 8.43 23.21
CA ILE A 379 6.79 8.81 22.66
C ILE A 379 6.92 8.30 21.23
N VAL A 380 7.18 9.21 20.29
CA VAL A 380 7.45 8.89 18.88
C VAL A 380 8.89 9.17 18.54
N VAL A 381 9.61 8.17 18.03
CA VAL A 381 10.99 8.31 17.54
C VAL A 381 11.00 8.18 16.01
N CYS A 382 11.32 9.27 15.32
CA CYS A 382 11.18 9.38 13.87
C CYS A 382 12.24 10.30 13.24
N THR A 383 13.51 10.02 13.54
CA THR A 383 14.66 10.81 13.07
C THR A 383 14.97 10.64 11.56
N GLY A 384 14.31 9.69 10.89
CA GLY A 384 14.54 9.33 9.49
C GLY A 384 15.61 8.26 9.27
N ASP A 385 16.33 7.85 10.33
CA ASP A 385 17.31 6.77 10.29
C ASP A 385 16.91 5.65 11.26
N GLU A 386 16.74 4.44 10.74
CA GLU A 386 16.25 3.29 11.52
C GLU A 386 17.22 2.90 12.64
N LYS A 387 18.54 3.00 12.40
CA LYS A 387 19.55 2.69 13.43
C LYS A 387 19.48 3.70 14.57
N THR A 388 19.43 4.98 14.25
CA THR A 388 19.29 6.08 15.21
C THR A 388 17.99 5.99 16.00
N ASN A 389 16.88 5.64 15.34
CA ASN A 389 15.60 5.44 16.01
C ASN A 389 15.69 4.32 17.05
N ASN A 390 16.32 3.19 16.70
CA ASN A 390 16.47 2.07 17.62
C ASN A 390 17.32 2.42 18.84
N GLU A 391 18.46 3.10 18.63
CA GLU A 391 19.32 3.56 19.73
C GLU A 391 18.56 4.49 20.69
N ILE A 392 17.94 5.55 20.16
CA ILE A 392 17.20 6.52 20.98
C ILE A 392 16.02 5.86 21.71
N ALA A 393 15.24 5.02 21.02
CA ALA A 393 14.10 4.36 21.63
C ALA A 393 14.52 3.38 22.74
N SER A 394 15.64 2.68 22.56
CA SER A 394 16.22 1.78 23.57
C SER A 394 16.68 2.56 24.80
N ASP A 395 17.43 3.65 24.61
CA ASP A 395 17.96 4.46 25.71
C ASP A 395 16.83 5.12 26.52
N LEU A 396 15.85 5.72 25.84
CA LEU A 396 14.67 6.31 26.48
C LEU A 396 13.89 5.26 27.28
N ARG A 397 13.67 4.07 26.69
CA ARG A 397 12.96 2.98 27.35
C ARG A 397 13.67 2.54 28.62
N HIS A 398 14.97 2.30 28.54
CA HIS A 398 15.77 1.90 29.69
C HIS A 398 15.72 2.95 30.81
N TRP A 399 15.96 4.22 30.46
CA TRP A 399 15.96 5.32 31.41
C TRP A 399 14.62 5.53 32.12
N LEU A 400 13.51 5.40 31.38
CA LEU A 400 12.15 5.56 31.90
C LEU A 400 11.73 4.38 32.81
N LEU A 401 12.06 3.15 32.40
CA LEU A 401 11.76 1.94 33.17
C LEU A 401 12.44 1.94 34.54
N GLU A 402 13.72 2.34 34.61
CA GLU A 402 14.45 2.50 35.88
C GLU A 402 13.77 3.50 36.83
N ARG A 403 12.99 4.44 36.29
CA ARG A 403 12.36 5.54 37.01
C ARG A 403 10.86 5.35 37.19
N GLY A 404 10.36 4.15 36.94
CA GLY A 404 8.96 3.77 37.14
C GLY A 404 7.97 4.40 36.16
N SER A 405 8.43 5.04 35.08
CA SER A 405 7.57 5.57 34.02
C SER A 405 7.54 4.60 32.83
N LYS A 406 6.37 4.38 32.25
CA LYS A 406 6.15 3.39 31.19
C LYS A 406 5.28 3.96 30.06
N PRO A 407 5.66 5.10 29.44
CA PRO A 407 4.91 5.60 28.30
C PRO A 407 5.04 4.62 27.14
N LEU A 408 4.09 4.71 26.21
CA LEU A 408 4.19 3.98 24.97
C LEU A 408 5.32 4.58 24.12
N ILE A 409 6.26 3.75 23.66
CA ILE A 409 7.37 4.19 22.79
C ILE A 409 7.28 3.47 21.46
N VAL A 410 7.13 4.24 20.38
CA VAL A 410 7.05 3.73 19.00
C VAL A 410 8.08 4.42 18.11
N GLN A 411 8.68 3.63 17.23
CA GLN A 411 9.55 4.10 16.17
C GLN A 411 8.77 4.13 14.86
N CYS A 412 8.92 5.20 14.09
CA CYS A 412 8.21 5.38 12.82
C CYS A 412 9.18 5.73 11.69
N THR A 413 8.99 5.09 10.53
CA THR A 413 9.70 5.38 9.27
C THR A 413 8.72 5.28 8.09
N GLU A 414 9.17 5.62 6.88
CA GLU A 414 8.38 5.44 5.64
C GLU A 414 7.99 3.98 5.37
N ARG A 415 8.64 3.02 6.04
CA ARG A 415 8.35 1.59 5.88
C ARG A 415 7.24 1.10 6.83
N GLY A 416 6.94 1.86 7.89
CA GLY A 416 5.96 1.50 8.90
C GLY A 416 6.43 1.78 10.33
N ILE A 417 6.02 0.92 11.27
CA ILE A 417 6.21 1.14 12.70
C ILE A 417 6.91 -0.03 13.38
N VAL A 418 7.67 0.27 14.43
CA VAL A 418 8.30 -0.70 15.32
C VAL A 418 8.04 -0.27 16.77
N PHE A 419 7.54 -1.18 17.59
CA PHE A 419 7.32 -0.92 19.01
C PHE A 419 7.49 -2.22 19.81
N GLY A 420 7.77 -2.08 21.10
CA GLY A 420 7.79 -3.21 22.04
C GLY A 420 6.92 -2.86 23.24
N GLN A 421 6.27 -3.86 23.86
CA GLN A 421 5.47 -3.60 25.06
C GLN A 421 6.37 -3.20 26.24
N PRO A 422 5.86 -2.41 27.21
CA PRO A 422 6.62 -2.06 28.40
C PRO A 422 7.03 -3.32 29.19
N GLY A 423 8.33 -3.61 29.27
CA GLY A 423 8.87 -4.77 30.00
C GLY A 423 9.11 -6.02 29.14
N GLU A 424 8.79 -5.99 27.84
CA GLU A 424 9.11 -7.07 26.90
C GLU A 424 10.36 -6.73 26.08
N THR A 425 11.14 -7.76 25.74
CA THR A 425 12.33 -7.66 24.88
C THR A 425 12.01 -7.76 23.39
N ASP A 426 10.82 -8.25 23.04
CA ASP A 426 10.42 -8.50 21.66
C ASP A 426 9.80 -7.24 21.04
N TYR A 427 10.33 -6.86 19.87
CA TYR A 427 9.80 -5.76 19.08
C TYR A 427 8.83 -6.28 18.01
N MET A 428 7.62 -5.75 18.01
CA MET A 428 6.65 -5.93 16.95
C MET A 428 6.91 -4.93 15.82
N ARG A 429 6.88 -5.42 14.58
CA ARG A 429 7.05 -4.61 13.36
C ARG A 429 5.82 -4.74 12.47
N HIS A 430 5.26 -3.59 12.08
CA HIS A 430 4.21 -3.54 11.07
C HIS A 430 4.67 -2.70 9.88
N ASN A 431 4.54 -3.27 8.67
CA ASN A 431 4.93 -2.62 7.42
C ASN A 431 3.71 -2.01 6.71
N ILE A 432 3.86 -0.83 6.11
CA ILE A 432 2.78 -0.17 5.35
C ILE A 432 2.34 -0.96 4.11
N TYR A 433 3.17 -1.85 3.58
CA TYR A 433 2.86 -2.76 2.47
C TYR A 433 2.34 -4.13 2.96
N GLY A 434 2.07 -4.29 4.26
CA GLY A 434 1.42 -5.48 4.83
C GLY A 434 -0.09 -5.55 4.56
N SER A 435 -0.73 -6.67 4.91
CA SER A 435 -2.12 -7.06 4.54
C SER A 435 -3.21 -6.08 4.91
N ASP A 436 -2.90 -5.16 5.79
CA ASP A 436 -3.87 -4.37 6.52
C ASP A 436 -3.82 -2.88 6.13
N ALA A 437 -2.64 -2.38 5.77
CA ALA A 437 -2.44 -0.93 5.63
C ALA A 437 -2.88 -0.39 4.26
N LEU A 438 -2.70 -1.16 3.17
CA LEU A 438 -3.08 -0.75 1.81
C LEU A 438 -4.40 -1.34 1.30
N ASP A 439 -5.14 -2.04 2.16
CA ASP A 439 -6.46 -2.57 1.80
C ASP A 439 -7.50 -1.43 1.78
N ILE A 440 -7.63 -0.77 0.61
CA ILE A 440 -8.61 0.29 0.36
C ILE A 440 -10.01 -0.20 0.67
N GLU A 441 -10.36 -1.43 0.29
CA GLU A 441 -11.73 -1.95 0.49
C GLU A 441 -12.04 -2.05 1.98
N ARG A 442 -11.08 -2.48 2.80
CA ARG A 442 -11.26 -2.48 4.26
C ARG A 442 -11.42 -1.07 4.82
N ILE A 443 -10.58 -0.13 4.40
CA ILE A 443 -10.60 1.27 4.85
C ILE A 443 -11.92 1.97 4.44
N ASP A 444 -12.31 1.82 3.19
CA ASP A 444 -13.47 2.52 2.62
C ASP A 444 -14.79 1.91 3.08
N ARG A 445 -14.84 0.63 3.48
CA ARG A 445 -16.08 0.02 4.01
C ARG A 445 -16.62 0.76 5.23
N MET A 446 -15.75 1.04 6.19
CA MET A 446 -16.14 1.76 7.41
C MET A 446 -16.47 3.21 7.09
N ALA A 447 -15.59 3.89 6.34
CA ALA A 447 -15.80 5.27 5.93
C ALA A 447 -17.10 5.46 5.11
N MET A 448 -17.48 4.49 4.29
CA MET A 448 -18.71 4.50 3.52
C MET A 448 -19.96 4.35 4.40
N ALA A 449 -19.93 3.46 5.41
CA ALA A 449 -21.01 3.36 6.38
C ALA A 449 -21.18 4.66 7.18
N ILE A 450 -20.06 5.26 7.60
CA ILE A 450 -20.04 6.57 8.28
C ILE A 450 -20.62 7.67 7.37
N ASN A 451 -20.15 7.74 6.13
CA ASN A 451 -20.64 8.73 5.17
C ASN A 451 -22.14 8.57 4.91
N HIS A 452 -22.61 7.33 4.78
CA HIS A 452 -24.04 7.05 4.63
C HIS A 452 -24.84 7.51 5.85
N ALA A 453 -24.32 7.29 7.06
CA ALA A 453 -24.92 7.80 8.30
C ALA A 453 -24.94 9.34 8.37
N TYR A 454 -23.96 10.04 7.77
CA TYR A 454 -23.99 11.50 7.65
C TYR A 454 -25.03 11.97 6.62
N CYS A 455 -25.27 11.18 5.57
CA CYS A 455 -26.24 11.46 4.51
C CYS A 455 -27.67 10.94 4.83
N ARG A 456 -28.07 10.91 6.12
CA ARG A 456 -29.42 10.52 6.56
C ARG A 456 -30.50 11.15 5.66
N SER A 457 -31.54 10.38 5.36
CA SER A 457 -32.70 10.82 4.55
C SER A 457 -32.41 11.08 3.07
N SER A 458 -31.27 10.63 2.53
CA SER A 458 -30.94 10.76 1.10
C SER A 458 -31.72 9.81 0.18
N GLY A 459 -32.37 8.77 0.71
CA GLY A 459 -33.06 7.73 -0.06
C GLY A 459 -32.12 6.84 -0.89
N LYS A 460 -30.81 6.99 -0.72
CA LYS A 460 -29.74 6.31 -1.46
C LYS A 460 -29.06 5.24 -0.62
N THR A 461 -28.49 4.24 -1.27
CA THR A 461 -27.63 3.24 -0.65
C THR A 461 -26.28 3.84 -0.19
N ALA A 462 -25.55 3.12 0.67
CA ALA A 462 -24.22 3.55 1.11
C ALA A 462 -23.23 3.70 -0.06
N GLN A 463 -23.29 2.80 -1.04
CA GLN A 463 -22.45 2.85 -2.25
C GLN A 463 -22.78 4.08 -3.10
N GLU A 464 -24.05 4.44 -3.24
CA GLU A 464 -24.46 5.63 -4.00
C GLU A 464 -24.03 6.91 -3.31
N ASN A 465 -24.16 7.00 -1.98
CA ASN A 465 -23.67 8.16 -1.22
C ASN A 465 -22.14 8.27 -1.33
N TRP A 466 -21.41 7.17 -1.16
CA TRP A 466 -19.96 7.17 -1.32
C TRP A 466 -19.52 7.59 -2.73
N LYS A 467 -20.22 7.13 -3.77
CA LYS A 467 -19.95 7.51 -5.16
C LYS A 467 -20.07 9.02 -5.40
N HIS A 468 -21.06 9.66 -4.78
CA HIS A 468 -21.29 11.10 -4.90
C HIS A 468 -20.53 11.93 -3.87
N CYS A 469 -19.86 11.29 -2.92
CA CYS A 469 -19.07 11.93 -1.88
C CYS A 469 -17.76 12.47 -2.47
N ASP A 470 -17.51 13.77 -2.26
CA ASP A 470 -16.27 14.41 -2.65
C ASP A 470 -15.07 13.87 -1.84
N TYR A 471 -13.87 14.07 -2.37
CA TYR A 471 -12.65 13.52 -1.78
C TYR A 471 -12.41 13.99 -0.34
N PHE A 472 -12.65 15.27 -0.05
CA PHE A 472 -12.46 15.82 1.29
C PHE A 472 -13.42 15.16 2.30
N SER A 473 -14.69 15.01 1.94
CA SER A 473 -15.66 14.30 2.76
C SER A 473 -15.32 12.82 2.93
N ARG A 474 -14.76 12.14 1.92
CA ARG A 474 -14.23 10.77 2.08
C ARG A 474 -13.09 10.71 3.08
N MET A 475 -12.16 11.67 3.02
CA MET A 475 -11.05 11.76 3.98
C MET A 475 -11.54 12.02 5.41
N SER A 476 -12.55 12.87 5.57
CA SER A 476 -13.18 13.12 6.87
C SER A 476 -13.85 11.86 7.43
N SER A 477 -14.58 11.11 6.61
CA SER A 477 -15.19 9.83 7.01
C SER A 477 -14.14 8.76 7.35
N ARG A 478 -12.99 8.72 6.64
CA ARG A 478 -11.87 7.83 6.99
C ARG A 478 -11.23 8.22 8.32
N ALA A 479 -11.07 9.51 8.60
CA ALA A 479 -10.55 9.99 9.88
C ALA A 479 -11.50 9.66 11.04
N SER A 480 -12.82 9.76 10.83
CA SER A 480 -13.81 9.30 11.82
C SER A 480 -13.74 7.78 12.02
N ALA A 481 -13.55 6.99 10.95
CA ALA A 481 -13.36 5.55 11.05
C ALA A 481 -12.14 5.16 11.90
N ASP A 482 -11.03 5.87 11.74
CA ASP A 482 -9.82 5.64 12.54
C ASP A 482 -10.02 6.00 14.03
N PHE A 483 -10.95 6.90 14.34
CA PHE A 483 -11.21 7.38 15.70
C PHE A 483 -12.26 6.57 16.47
N TYR A 484 -13.08 5.74 15.82
CA TYR A 484 -14.12 4.96 16.51
C TYR A 484 -13.62 4.02 17.61
N PRO A 485 -12.45 3.36 17.50
CA PRO A 485 -11.88 2.65 18.63
C PRO A 485 -11.74 3.54 19.88
N ALA A 486 -11.43 4.83 19.69
CA ALA A 486 -11.31 5.78 20.78
C ALA A 486 -12.66 6.08 21.47
N LEU A 487 -13.75 6.19 20.70
CA LEU A 487 -15.09 6.35 21.26
C LEU A 487 -15.54 5.12 22.06
N LEU A 488 -15.25 3.91 21.55
CA LEU A 488 -15.53 2.66 22.25
C LEU A 488 -14.73 2.57 23.56
N THR A 489 -13.42 2.82 23.52
CA THR A 489 -12.56 2.84 24.71
C THR A 489 -13.03 3.86 25.74
N ALA A 490 -13.30 5.10 25.32
CA ALA A 490 -13.79 6.14 26.22
C ALA A 490 -15.12 5.77 26.88
N SER A 491 -16.02 5.10 26.15
CA SER A 491 -17.30 4.62 26.71
C SER A 491 -17.19 3.40 27.62
N GLY A 492 -16.03 2.73 27.67
CA GLY A 492 -15.85 1.45 28.35
C GLY A 492 -16.64 0.29 27.71
N LYS A 493 -17.05 0.42 26.44
CA LYS A 493 -17.83 -0.58 25.71
C LYS A 493 -16.98 -1.27 24.64
N THR A 494 -17.24 -2.56 24.45
CA THR A 494 -16.74 -3.31 23.29
C THR A 494 -17.62 -3.05 22.05
N ALA A 495 -17.06 -3.29 20.86
CA ALA A 495 -17.84 -3.22 19.62
C ALA A 495 -19.08 -4.13 19.63
N LEU A 496 -18.97 -5.32 20.25
CA LEU A 496 -20.10 -6.25 20.37
C LEU A 496 -21.21 -5.69 21.27
N GLN A 497 -20.86 -5.11 22.42
CA GLN A 497 -21.83 -4.48 23.33
C GLN A 497 -22.57 -3.33 22.65
N ALA A 498 -21.83 -2.47 21.93
CA ALA A 498 -22.41 -1.37 21.18
C ALA A 498 -23.39 -1.86 20.08
N GLU A 499 -23.06 -2.95 19.38
CA GLU A 499 -23.94 -3.55 18.37
C GLU A 499 -25.21 -4.18 18.98
N THR A 500 -25.12 -4.85 20.13
CA THR A 500 -26.24 -5.61 20.71
C THR A 500 -27.23 -4.79 21.55
N GLY A 501 -27.09 -3.46 21.58
CA GLY A 501 -28.05 -2.54 22.18
C GLY A 501 -27.63 -1.87 23.49
N ASP A 502 -26.40 -2.07 23.96
CA ASP A 502 -25.80 -1.30 25.06
C ASP A 502 -25.20 0.02 24.51
N TRP A 503 -26.03 0.71 23.73
CA TRP A 503 -25.74 1.96 23.03
C TRP A 503 -27.04 2.71 22.71
N PRO A 504 -27.12 4.03 22.91
CA PRO A 504 -26.07 4.93 23.38
C PRO A 504 -25.74 4.76 24.86
N PRO A 505 -24.57 5.27 25.31
CA PRO A 505 -24.37 5.43 26.73
C PRO A 505 -25.37 6.47 27.31
N HIS A 506 -25.50 6.53 28.64
CA HIS A 506 -26.40 7.48 29.31
C HIS A 506 -26.12 8.94 28.89
N SER A 507 -27.06 9.85 29.18
CA SER A 507 -27.09 11.19 28.57
C SER A 507 -25.81 12.01 28.71
N GLU A 508 -25.11 11.90 29.84
CA GLU A 508 -23.86 12.65 30.07
C GLU A 508 -22.69 12.06 29.27
N ALA A 509 -22.60 10.73 29.21
CA ALA A 509 -21.60 10.05 28.40
C ALA A 509 -21.82 10.30 26.90
N LEU A 510 -23.07 10.32 26.44
CA LEU A 510 -23.39 10.70 25.06
C LEU A 510 -22.88 12.10 24.73
N GLU A 511 -23.06 13.07 25.64
CA GLU A 511 -22.59 14.44 25.43
C GLU A 511 -21.06 14.51 25.37
N ASN A 512 -20.35 13.84 26.29
CA ASN A 512 -18.88 13.82 26.29
C ASN A 512 -18.29 13.14 25.05
N LEU A 513 -18.93 12.08 24.55
CA LEU A 513 -18.54 11.47 23.28
C LEU A 513 -18.80 12.41 22.09
N ALA A 514 -19.92 13.13 22.08
CA ALA A 514 -20.23 14.10 21.02
C ALA A 514 -19.23 15.27 21.02
N ILE A 515 -18.86 15.78 22.19
CA ILE A 515 -17.78 16.77 22.34
C ILE A 515 -16.46 16.23 21.79
N SER A 516 -16.12 14.98 22.11
CA SER A 516 -14.88 14.34 21.61
C SER A 516 -14.89 14.21 20.08
N GLU A 517 -16.03 13.86 19.47
CA GLU A 517 -16.18 13.84 18.00
C GLU A 517 -16.05 15.23 17.38
N HIS A 518 -16.62 16.27 17.99
CA HIS A 518 -16.46 17.66 17.54
C HIS A 518 -14.99 18.10 17.59
N LEU A 519 -14.29 17.82 18.70
CA LEU A 519 -12.87 18.14 18.85
C LEU A 519 -12.01 17.41 17.81
N ARG A 520 -12.27 16.11 17.58
CA ARG A 520 -11.62 15.31 16.53
C ARG A 520 -11.92 15.87 15.13
N TRP A 521 -13.17 16.28 14.88
CA TRP A 521 -13.58 16.89 13.62
C TRP A 521 -12.87 18.22 13.37
N CYS A 522 -12.73 19.06 14.39
CA CYS A 522 -11.94 20.29 14.35
C CYS A 522 -10.46 19.99 14.07
N ALA A 523 -9.86 19.04 14.79
CA ALA A 523 -8.48 18.62 14.59
C ALA A 523 -8.20 18.15 13.15
N PHE A 524 -9.11 17.37 12.57
CA PHE A 524 -9.03 16.96 11.17
C PHE A 524 -9.02 18.18 10.23
N HIS A 525 -9.91 19.15 10.43
CA HIS A 525 -9.96 20.34 9.60
C HIS A 525 -8.67 21.16 9.71
N TYR A 526 -8.16 21.40 10.91
CA TYR A 526 -6.89 22.10 11.12
C TYR A 526 -5.72 21.37 10.42
N VAL A 527 -5.64 20.04 10.54
CA VAL A 527 -4.61 19.23 9.85
C VAL A 527 -4.72 19.31 8.33
N MET A 528 -5.92 19.51 7.78
CA MET A 528 -6.14 19.72 6.35
C MET A 528 -5.90 21.18 5.90
N GLY A 529 -5.47 22.05 6.82
CA GLY A 529 -5.15 23.45 6.59
C GLY A 529 -6.37 24.37 6.60
N PHE A 530 -7.46 23.97 7.26
CA PHE A 530 -8.58 24.86 7.51
C PHE A 530 -8.30 25.78 8.69
N ARG A 531 -8.89 26.98 8.65
CA ARG A 531 -8.91 27.91 9.77
C ARG A 531 -10.32 28.33 10.17
N PRO A 532 -10.51 28.85 11.39
CA PRO A 532 -11.78 29.42 11.80
C PRO A 532 -12.20 30.57 10.86
N MET A 533 -13.49 30.65 10.61
CA MET A 533 -14.10 31.75 9.87
C MET A 533 -14.37 32.91 10.83
N SER A 534 -13.92 34.12 10.49
CA SER A 534 -14.28 35.30 11.31
C SER A 534 -15.74 35.67 11.14
N GLU A 535 -16.30 36.40 12.10
CA GLU A 535 -17.68 36.92 12.03
C GLU A 535 -17.92 37.78 10.78
N SER A 536 -16.92 38.59 10.39
CA SER A 536 -16.97 39.39 9.16
C SER A 536 -17.00 38.53 7.89
N GLU A 537 -16.21 37.46 7.83
CA GLU A 537 -16.18 36.51 6.72
C GLU A 537 -17.50 35.75 6.61
N TYR A 538 -18.07 35.33 7.75
CA TYR A 538 -19.37 34.68 7.81
C TYR A 538 -20.48 35.61 7.32
N SER A 539 -20.51 36.85 7.84
CA SER A 539 -21.52 37.86 7.48
C SER A 539 -21.53 38.18 5.99
N GLN A 540 -20.35 38.28 5.36
CA GLN A 540 -20.24 38.47 3.91
C GLN A 540 -20.84 37.30 3.13
N ARG A 541 -20.61 36.07 3.57
CA ARG A 541 -21.18 34.87 2.94
C ARG A 541 -22.68 34.77 3.15
N ALA A 542 -23.18 35.15 4.33
CA ALA A 542 -24.61 35.21 4.64
C ALA A 542 -25.33 36.23 3.75
N ALA A 543 -24.76 37.43 3.59
CA ALA A 543 -25.29 38.44 2.68
C ALA A 543 -25.30 37.93 1.22
N ARG A 544 -24.21 37.26 0.80
CA ARG A 544 -24.15 36.67 -0.54
C ARG A 544 -25.21 35.59 -0.77
N TYR A 545 -25.44 34.74 0.22
CA TYR A 545 -26.49 33.73 0.19
C TYR A 545 -27.86 34.39 -0.01
N GLN A 546 -28.19 35.42 0.77
CA GLN A 546 -29.46 36.15 0.63
C GLN A 546 -29.60 36.81 -0.74
N MET A 547 -28.53 37.41 -1.27
CA MET A 547 -28.52 37.95 -2.63
C MET A 547 -28.80 36.87 -3.68
N ASP A 548 -28.16 35.71 -3.61
CA ASP A 548 -28.43 34.60 -4.55
C ASP A 548 -29.88 34.12 -4.47
N ILE A 549 -30.47 34.06 -3.26
CA ILE A 549 -31.89 33.74 -3.08
C ILE A 549 -32.79 34.80 -3.73
N GLN A 550 -32.49 36.09 -3.54
CA GLN A 550 -33.27 37.19 -4.13
C GLN A 550 -33.17 37.22 -5.66
N GLU A 551 -31.97 37.02 -6.22
CA GLU A 551 -31.73 37.11 -7.67
C GLU A 551 -32.16 35.85 -8.43
N LYS A 552 -31.97 34.66 -7.85
CA LYS A 552 -32.09 33.37 -8.55
C LYS A 552 -33.16 32.45 -7.96
N GLY A 553 -33.76 32.81 -6.83
CA GLY A 553 -34.70 31.96 -6.07
C GLY A 553 -34.05 30.78 -5.35
N ALA A 554 -32.74 30.57 -5.50
CA ALA A 554 -32.00 29.48 -4.88
C ALA A 554 -30.51 29.83 -4.75
N SER A 555 -29.85 29.31 -3.70
CA SER A 555 -28.40 29.41 -3.54
C SER A 555 -27.79 28.02 -3.29
N SER A 556 -26.69 27.72 -3.98
CA SER A 556 -25.85 26.54 -3.71
C SER A 556 -24.74 26.82 -2.70
N LEU A 557 -24.65 28.06 -2.18
CA LEU A 557 -23.62 28.47 -1.26
C LEU A 557 -23.87 27.86 0.12
N ARG A 558 -22.91 27.11 0.66
CA ARG A 558 -22.87 26.81 2.09
C ARG A 558 -22.21 27.96 2.83
N ILE A 559 -22.96 28.65 3.68
CA ILE A 559 -22.50 29.84 4.41
C ILE A 559 -21.35 29.46 5.34
N SER A 560 -21.53 28.40 6.13
CA SER A 560 -20.59 27.91 7.14
C SER A 560 -19.32 27.25 6.61
N LYS A 561 -19.19 27.01 5.29
CA LYS A 561 -18.05 26.26 4.73
C LYS A 561 -17.51 26.88 3.43
N ASP A 562 -16.24 27.29 3.45
CA ASP A 562 -15.50 27.78 2.31
C ASP A 562 -14.35 26.82 1.96
N MET A 563 -14.58 25.98 0.95
CA MET A 563 -13.57 25.02 0.49
C MET A 563 -12.38 25.67 -0.21
N GLN A 564 -12.59 26.79 -0.91
CA GLN A 564 -11.56 27.42 -1.72
C GLN A 564 -10.51 28.08 -0.83
N ASN A 565 -10.96 28.78 0.20
CA ASN A 565 -10.06 29.46 1.14
C ASN A 565 -9.81 28.65 2.42
N LYS A 566 -10.27 27.39 2.47
CA LYS A 566 -10.19 26.48 3.62
C LYS A 566 -10.63 27.15 4.93
N LYS A 567 -11.88 27.63 4.97
CA LYS A 567 -12.47 28.22 6.20
C LYS A 567 -13.74 27.50 6.58
N HIS A 568 -13.97 27.36 7.88
CA HIS A 568 -15.18 26.74 8.39
C HIS A 568 -15.68 27.43 9.68
N ALA A 569 -16.97 27.70 9.76
CA ALA A 569 -17.59 28.42 10.88
C ALA A 569 -17.69 27.55 12.15
N CYS A 570 -17.90 26.24 12.00
CA CYS A 570 -17.91 25.30 13.13
C CYS A 570 -16.54 25.04 13.80
N LEU A 571 -15.45 25.70 13.37
CA LEU A 571 -14.15 25.60 14.06
C LEU A 571 -14.12 26.56 15.26
N ILE A 572 -15.02 26.29 16.20
CA ILE A 572 -15.28 27.07 17.41
C ILE A 572 -15.53 26.12 18.59
N PRO A 573 -15.43 26.60 19.85
CA PRO A 573 -15.77 25.81 21.03
C PRO A 573 -17.17 25.20 20.97
N TRP A 574 -17.35 24.05 21.65
CA TRP A 574 -18.61 23.31 21.68
C TRP A 574 -19.79 24.18 22.14
N GLU A 575 -19.54 25.01 23.13
CA GLU A 575 -20.51 25.89 23.79
C GLU A 575 -21.07 26.94 22.82
N GLU A 576 -20.34 27.32 21.78
CA GLU A 576 -20.72 28.36 20.82
C GLU A 576 -21.53 27.82 19.62
N LEU A 577 -21.62 26.49 19.44
CA LEU A 577 -22.30 25.87 18.31
C LEU A 577 -23.81 26.16 18.26
N ASP A 578 -24.46 26.35 19.41
CA ASP A 578 -25.90 26.65 19.48
C ASP A 578 -26.18 28.05 18.92
N GLN A 579 -25.31 29.02 19.23
CA GLN A 579 -25.40 30.37 18.68
C GLN A 579 -25.20 30.35 17.16
N LEU A 580 -24.19 29.62 16.67
CA LEU A 580 -23.95 29.48 15.23
C LEU A 580 -25.13 28.82 14.51
N SER A 581 -25.73 27.78 15.11
CA SER A 581 -26.92 27.10 14.58
C SER A 581 -28.09 28.09 14.45
N ALA A 582 -28.35 28.88 15.49
CA ALA A 582 -29.39 29.90 15.47
C ALA A 582 -29.14 30.98 14.41
N GLN A 583 -27.89 31.46 14.28
CA GLN A 583 -27.49 32.44 13.27
C GLN A 583 -27.71 31.90 11.84
N GLU A 584 -27.30 30.67 11.55
CA GLU A 584 -27.46 30.07 10.22
C GLU A 584 -28.93 29.83 9.88
N ASN A 585 -29.72 29.35 10.84
CA ASN A 585 -31.16 29.14 10.65
C ASN A 585 -31.91 30.45 10.43
N ALA A 586 -31.50 31.54 11.10
CA ALA A 586 -32.07 32.87 10.86
C ALA A 586 -31.81 33.37 9.44
N VAL A 587 -30.67 33.03 8.83
CA VAL A 587 -30.32 33.44 7.46
C VAL A 587 -30.95 32.53 6.40
N THR A 588 -30.94 31.22 6.64
CA THR A 588 -31.32 30.20 5.64
C THR A 588 -32.79 29.76 5.74
N GLY A 589 -33.45 30.00 6.88
CA GLY A 589 -34.75 29.41 7.21
C GLY A 589 -34.68 27.89 7.43
N GLY A 590 -33.47 27.33 7.56
CA GLY A 590 -33.24 25.91 7.77
C GLY A 590 -33.42 25.44 9.22
N HIS A 591 -33.05 24.19 9.46
CA HIS A 591 -33.07 23.53 10.77
C HIS A 591 -31.75 22.81 11.03
N VAL A 592 -30.64 23.55 10.90
CA VAL A 592 -29.31 23.07 11.24
C VAL A 592 -29.15 23.07 12.76
N ASP A 593 -28.67 21.96 13.31
CA ASP A 593 -28.27 21.82 14.72
C ASP A 593 -26.93 21.08 14.75
N TYR A 594 -25.85 21.85 14.92
CA TYR A 594 -24.50 21.32 14.84
C TYR A 594 -24.20 20.31 15.95
N LYS A 595 -24.63 20.57 17.19
CA LYS A 595 -24.43 19.62 18.30
C LYS A 595 -25.21 18.33 18.08
N GLN A 596 -26.44 18.43 17.59
CA GLN A 596 -27.24 17.24 17.28
C GLN A 596 -26.64 16.44 16.14
N MET A 597 -25.95 17.06 15.17
CA MET A 597 -25.20 16.33 14.15
C MET A 597 -24.10 15.47 14.79
N ASP A 598 -23.31 15.99 15.72
CA ASP A 598 -22.27 15.20 16.41
C ASP A 598 -22.87 14.11 17.29
N ARG A 599 -23.95 14.40 18.06
CA ARG A 599 -24.69 13.36 18.80
C ARG A 599 -25.19 12.28 17.87
N ASN A 600 -25.75 12.64 16.72
CA ASN A 600 -26.23 11.69 15.71
C ASN A 600 -25.10 10.79 15.19
N ASN A 601 -23.88 11.32 15.06
CA ASN A 601 -22.71 10.53 14.66
C ASN A 601 -22.39 9.46 15.71
N ILE A 602 -22.45 9.81 17.00
CA ILE A 602 -22.29 8.85 18.10
C ILE A 602 -23.41 7.81 18.06
N LEU A 603 -24.68 8.25 17.91
CA LEU A 603 -25.84 7.36 17.86
C LEU A 603 -25.82 6.38 16.66
N ALA A 604 -25.12 6.72 15.57
CA ALA A 604 -25.04 5.87 14.38
C ALA A 604 -24.06 4.69 14.53
N LEU A 605 -23.23 4.66 15.58
CA LEU A 605 -22.16 3.67 15.73
C LEU A 605 -22.65 2.20 15.65
N PRO A 606 -23.77 1.78 16.27
CA PRO A 606 -24.25 0.40 16.19
C PRO A 606 -24.57 -0.03 14.76
N ASP A 607 -25.25 0.82 14.00
CA ASP A 607 -25.61 0.56 12.60
C ASP A 607 -24.37 0.43 11.71
N ILE A 608 -23.34 1.22 11.98
CA ILE A 608 -22.06 1.17 11.28
C ILE A 608 -21.33 -0.14 11.59
N LEU A 609 -21.28 -0.55 12.87
CA LEU A 609 -20.65 -1.80 13.29
C LEU A 609 -21.38 -3.04 12.71
N ALA A 610 -22.72 -3.03 12.72
CA ALA A 610 -23.52 -4.08 12.10
C ALA A 610 -23.25 -4.20 10.59
N SER A 611 -23.19 -3.06 9.89
CA SER A 611 -22.89 -3.00 8.46
C SER A 611 -21.50 -3.59 8.15
N LEU A 612 -20.50 -3.31 8.98
CA LEU A 612 -19.15 -3.89 8.83
C LEU A 612 -19.15 -5.41 8.95
N ARG A 613 -19.90 -5.96 9.91
CA ARG A 613 -20.00 -7.41 10.12
C ARG A 613 -20.66 -8.11 8.93
N GLU A 614 -21.71 -7.53 8.37
CA GLU A 614 -22.35 -8.08 7.16
C GLU A 614 -21.41 -8.07 5.95
N MET A 615 -20.62 -7.01 5.80
CA MET A 615 -19.64 -6.88 4.72
C MET A 615 -18.40 -7.77 4.90
N GLN A 616 -18.14 -8.33 6.08
CA GLN A 616 -17.07 -9.32 6.30
C GLN A 616 -17.52 -10.75 5.95
N LYS A 617 -18.83 -11.03 5.92
CA LYS A 617 -19.39 -12.35 5.57
C LYS A 617 -19.48 -12.59 4.05
N LYS A 618 -19.36 -11.55 3.24
CA LYS A 618 -19.36 -11.59 1.76
C LYS A 618 -17.92 -11.60 1.24
#